data_AF-A0A3D0T8Q4-F1
#
_entry.id   AF-A0A3D0T8Q4-F1
#
_cell.length_a   1.000
_cell.length_b   1.000
_cell.length_c   1.000
_cell.angle_alpha   90.00
_cell.angle_beta   90.00
_cell.angle_gamma   90.00
#
_symmetry.space_group_name_H-M   'P 1'
#
loop_
_entity.id
_entity.type
_entity.pdbx_description
1 polymer ?
#
loop_
_entity_poly.entity_id
_entity_poly.type
_entity_poly.pdbx_seq_one_letter_code
_entity_poly.pdbx_strand_id
1 'polypeptide(L)'
;MDKFSKGFTRVPNKISNILPLIDLSARGWRVFWLVLRLTHGCQCRWAKLKKSDLKTIGILPSSAKKVLDTLLTKGYIIQNGKTKEYRLNEEYLSSEVTKKVGFELEKLRSLIAVQLKERSSQFRNKIITEPVINDLLDEEYSGYQSSNNEGLLDKEGSNSNESDSIPPKDRLNKELNKPIDRNSSKEVAQYRGKVNPYNFPIMNYGQEQILKAWEMLEPDKPDSFDFYLSALKKGVPGDKLMEFANDLVDSRVKNKGAVFVKKVEEYLKRRN
;
A
#
# COMPACT_ATOMS: atom_id res chain seq x y z
N MET A 1 -24.23 -6.60 -22.00
CA MET A 1 -22.94 -5.87 -21.98
C MET A 1 -23.12 -4.57 -21.21
N ASP A 2 -22.46 -4.45 -20.05
CA ASP A 2 -22.63 -3.30 -19.15
C ASP A 2 -22.15 -1.98 -19.78
N LYS A 3 -23.02 -0.96 -19.74
CA LYS A 3 -22.72 0.42 -20.15
C LYS A 3 -21.51 1.03 -19.41
N PHE A 4 -21.15 0.48 -18.24
CA PHE A 4 -19.99 0.90 -17.46
C PHE A 4 -18.64 0.52 -18.09
N SER A 5 -18.62 -0.43 -19.03
CA SER A 5 -17.40 -0.90 -19.73
C SER A 5 -16.76 0.16 -20.67
N LYS A 6 -17.49 1.22 -21.03
CA LYS A 6 -17.01 2.29 -21.93
C LYS A 6 -16.40 3.43 -21.12
N GLY A 7 -15.07 3.54 -21.07
CA GLY A 7 -14.38 4.74 -20.56
C GLY A 7 -13.13 4.56 -19.69
N PHE A 8 -12.59 3.36 -19.54
CA PHE A 8 -11.42 3.13 -18.68
C PHE A 8 -10.12 3.64 -19.29
N THR A 9 -9.20 4.07 -18.42
CA THR A 9 -7.81 4.34 -18.78
C THR A 9 -6.99 3.09 -18.53
N ARG A 10 -6.36 2.54 -19.58
CA ARG A 10 -5.47 1.38 -19.46
C ARG A 10 -4.08 1.85 -19.10
N VAL A 11 -3.62 1.51 -17.90
CA VAL A 11 -2.27 1.86 -17.42
C VAL A 11 -1.47 0.56 -17.25
N PRO A 12 -0.20 0.51 -17.68
CA PRO A 12 0.65 -0.65 -17.42
C PRO A 12 0.73 -0.96 -15.92
N ASN A 13 0.65 -2.24 -15.54
CA ASN A 13 0.69 -2.67 -14.14
C ASN A 13 1.95 -2.18 -13.42
N LYS A 14 3.10 -2.17 -14.10
CA LYS A 14 4.37 -1.64 -13.58
C LYS A 14 4.22 -0.19 -13.12
N ILE A 15 3.49 0.64 -13.85
CA ILE A 15 3.20 2.02 -13.46
C ILE A 15 2.11 2.07 -12.38
N SER A 16 1.01 1.32 -12.56
CA SER A 16 -0.12 1.32 -11.64
C SER A 16 0.28 0.94 -10.20
N ASN A 17 1.15 -0.05 -10.04
CA ASN A 17 1.62 -0.51 -8.72
C ASN A 17 2.50 0.52 -8.01
N ILE A 18 3.10 1.44 -8.75
CA ILE A 18 3.98 2.46 -8.19
C ILE A 18 3.18 3.69 -7.77
N LEU A 19 2.05 3.98 -8.43
CA LEU A 19 1.23 5.17 -8.14
C LEU A 19 0.93 5.37 -6.64
N PRO A 20 0.48 4.36 -5.87
CA PRO A 20 0.18 4.54 -4.45
C PRO A 20 1.40 4.93 -3.60
N LEU A 21 2.62 4.70 -4.13
CA LEU A 21 3.89 4.83 -3.41
C LEU A 21 4.65 6.11 -3.78
N ILE A 22 4.18 6.88 -4.76
CA ILE A 22 4.85 8.12 -5.18
C ILE A 22 4.51 9.26 -4.22
N ASP A 23 5.54 9.92 -3.70
CA ASP A 23 5.38 11.16 -2.94
C ASP A 23 5.19 12.39 -3.86
N LEU A 24 3.93 12.73 -4.09
CA LEU A 24 3.49 13.92 -4.82
C LEU A 24 2.59 14.78 -3.94
N SER A 25 2.80 16.09 -4.01
CA SER A 25 1.82 17.05 -3.48
C SER A 25 0.46 16.88 -4.15
N ALA A 26 -0.62 17.28 -3.48
CA ALA A 26 -1.98 17.22 -4.04
C ALA A 26 -2.11 17.90 -5.42
N ARG A 27 -1.42 19.02 -5.64
CA ARG A 27 -1.39 19.69 -6.96
C ARG A 27 -0.60 18.89 -7.99
N GLY A 28 0.51 18.27 -7.58
CA GLY A 28 1.30 17.38 -8.43
C GLY A 28 0.49 16.17 -8.89
N TRP A 29 -0.26 15.54 -7.98
CA TRP A 29 -1.16 14.43 -8.29
C TRP A 29 -2.19 14.80 -9.36
N ARG A 30 -2.80 15.99 -9.29
CA ARG A 30 -3.78 16.42 -10.29
C ARG A 30 -3.16 16.56 -11.69
N VAL A 31 -1.97 17.16 -11.80
CA VAL A 31 -1.27 17.25 -13.10
C VAL A 31 -0.86 15.88 -13.58
N PHE A 32 -0.34 15.03 -12.70
CA PHE A 32 0.08 13.67 -13.03
C PHE A 32 -1.09 12.86 -13.61
N TRP A 33 -2.24 12.87 -12.94
CA TRP A 33 -3.45 12.20 -13.43
C TRP A 33 -3.97 12.77 -14.75
N LEU A 34 -3.88 14.10 -14.93
CA LEU A 34 -4.25 14.73 -16.20
C LEU A 34 -3.33 14.25 -17.34
N VAL A 35 -2.01 14.21 -17.12
CA VAL A 35 -1.06 13.70 -18.11
C VAL A 35 -1.36 12.23 -18.41
N LEU A 36 -1.52 11.39 -17.38
CA LEU A 36 -1.85 9.97 -17.53
C LEU A 36 -3.16 9.76 -18.32
N ARG A 37 -4.19 10.56 -18.04
CA ARG A 37 -5.47 10.48 -18.77
C ARG A 37 -5.32 10.90 -20.22
N LEU A 38 -4.59 11.97 -20.49
CA LEU A 38 -4.37 12.48 -21.84
C LEU A 38 -3.40 11.62 -22.66
N THR A 39 -2.52 10.85 -22.03
CA THR A 39 -1.65 9.90 -22.72
C THR A 39 -2.32 8.53 -22.82
N HIS A 40 -2.38 7.77 -21.73
CA HIS A 40 -2.89 6.40 -21.71
C HIS A 40 -4.40 6.32 -21.93
N GLY A 41 -5.15 7.30 -21.42
CA GLY A 41 -6.61 7.31 -21.53
C GLY A 41 -7.10 7.68 -22.93
N CYS A 42 -6.39 8.57 -23.61
CA CYS A 42 -6.68 8.99 -24.99
C CYS A 42 -5.82 8.28 -26.05
N GLN A 43 -4.94 7.37 -25.63
CA GLN A 43 -3.97 6.67 -26.50
C GLN A 43 -3.04 7.61 -27.28
N CYS A 44 -2.70 8.76 -26.69
CA CYS A 44 -1.74 9.71 -27.24
C CYS A 44 -0.36 9.49 -26.63
N ARG A 45 0.70 9.55 -27.44
CA ARG A 45 2.09 9.45 -26.93
C ARG A 45 2.48 10.61 -26.03
N TRP A 46 1.94 11.80 -26.31
CA TRP A 46 2.24 13.03 -25.59
C TRP A 46 0.96 13.81 -25.29
N ALA A 47 0.86 14.34 -24.07
CA ALA A 47 -0.18 15.24 -23.64
C ALA A 47 0.23 16.69 -23.92
N LYS A 48 -0.48 17.36 -24.83
CA LYS A 48 -0.28 18.78 -25.12
C LYS A 48 -1.03 19.61 -24.09
N LEU A 49 -0.30 20.35 -23.25
CA LEU A 49 -0.86 21.11 -22.13
C LEU A 49 -0.51 22.59 -22.22
N LYS A 50 -1.52 23.46 -22.17
CA LYS A 50 -1.34 24.89 -21.92
C LYS A 50 -1.54 25.20 -20.45
N LYS A 51 -0.98 26.31 -19.98
CA LYS A 51 -1.19 26.80 -18.60
C LYS A 51 -2.68 27.03 -18.29
N SER A 52 -3.46 27.43 -19.30
CA SER A 52 -4.91 27.59 -19.22
C SER A 52 -5.62 26.29 -18.88
N ASP A 53 -5.14 25.18 -19.44
CA ASP A 53 -5.81 23.88 -19.36
C ASP A 53 -5.70 23.32 -17.94
N LEU A 54 -4.63 23.66 -17.22
CA LEU A 54 -4.44 23.28 -15.81
C LEU A 54 -5.47 23.94 -14.88
N LYS A 55 -6.16 25.00 -15.32
CA LYS A 55 -7.28 25.57 -14.56
C LYS A 55 -8.43 24.56 -14.40
N THR A 56 -8.62 23.66 -15.37
CA THR A 56 -9.69 22.64 -15.34
C THR A 56 -9.53 21.65 -14.18
N ILE A 57 -8.28 21.42 -13.75
CA ILE A 57 -7.94 20.60 -12.57
C ILE A 57 -7.68 21.46 -11.32
N GLY A 58 -8.16 22.71 -11.31
CA GLY A 58 -8.08 23.61 -10.17
C GLY A 58 -6.67 24.14 -9.87
N ILE A 59 -5.80 24.22 -10.88
CA ILE A 59 -4.47 24.83 -10.74
C ILE A 59 -4.49 26.21 -11.38
N LEU A 60 -4.18 27.23 -10.58
CA LEU A 60 -4.10 28.60 -11.07
C LEU A 60 -2.96 28.77 -12.08
N PRO A 61 -3.14 29.56 -13.16
CA PRO A 61 -2.09 29.81 -14.16
C PRO A 61 -0.78 30.35 -13.59
N SER A 62 -0.84 31.09 -12.49
CA SER A 62 0.34 31.60 -11.75
C SER A 62 1.17 30.49 -11.12
N SER A 63 0.53 29.41 -10.66
CA SER A 63 1.19 28.26 -10.04
C SER A 63 1.53 27.15 -11.02
N ALA A 64 0.89 27.13 -12.20
CA ALA A 64 1.04 26.10 -13.23
C ALA A 64 2.50 25.77 -13.56
N LYS A 65 3.32 26.80 -13.80
CA LYS A 65 4.74 26.63 -14.14
C LYS A 65 5.49 25.91 -13.01
N LYS A 66 5.35 26.39 -11.77
CA LYS A 66 6.02 25.81 -10.60
C LYS A 66 5.67 24.32 -10.40
N VAL A 67 4.41 23.95 -10.58
CA VAL A 67 3.97 22.55 -10.43
C VAL A 67 4.57 21.66 -11.53
N LEU A 68 4.52 22.11 -12.79
CA LEU A 68 5.12 21.38 -13.91
C LEU A 68 6.64 21.23 -13.74
N ASP A 69 7.33 22.33 -13.41
CA ASP A 69 8.78 22.32 -13.20
C ASP A 69 9.15 21.36 -12.07
N THR A 70 8.39 21.33 -10.97
CA THR A 70 8.62 20.37 -9.87
C THR A 70 8.52 18.91 -10.33
N LEU A 71 7.51 18.58 -11.15
CA LEU A 71 7.32 17.22 -11.67
C LEU A 71 8.41 16.82 -12.66
N LEU A 72 8.87 17.77 -13.49
CA LEU A 72 9.99 17.58 -14.42
C LEU A 72 11.30 17.38 -13.67
N THR A 73 11.60 18.22 -12.68
CA THR A 73 12.83 18.13 -11.87
C THR A 73 12.87 16.83 -11.06
N LYS A 74 11.73 16.39 -10.52
CA LYS A 74 11.63 15.08 -9.86
C LYS A 74 11.66 13.90 -10.83
N GLY A 75 11.60 14.14 -12.14
CA GLY A 75 11.68 13.12 -13.16
C GLY A 75 10.40 12.29 -13.36
N TYR A 76 9.27 12.65 -12.74
CA TYR A 76 8.02 11.90 -12.85
C TYR A 76 7.34 12.05 -14.23
N ILE A 77 7.56 13.20 -14.86
CA ILE A 77 7.14 13.47 -16.24
C ILE A 77 8.34 13.94 -17.03
N ILE A 78 8.26 13.81 -18.35
CA ILE A 78 9.24 14.35 -19.30
C ILE A 78 8.54 15.26 -20.30
N GLN A 79 9.27 16.25 -20.79
CA GLN A 79 8.81 17.23 -21.78
C GLN A 79 9.49 16.98 -23.13
N ASN A 80 8.73 17.10 -24.22
CA ASN A 80 9.25 16.95 -25.58
C ASN A 80 10.02 18.21 -26.02
N GLY A 81 11.31 18.28 -25.65
CA GLY A 81 12.16 19.43 -25.96
C GLY A 81 11.59 20.74 -25.42
N LYS A 82 11.46 21.76 -26.29
CA LYS A 82 10.88 23.07 -25.93
C LYS A 82 9.36 23.14 -26.14
N THR A 83 8.72 22.07 -26.61
CA THR A 83 7.27 22.05 -26.85
C THR A 83 6.51 21.86 -25.53
N LYS A 84 5.25 22.28 -25.47
CA LYS A 84 4.40 22.12 -24.27
C LYS A 84 3.71 20.75 -24.25
N GLU A 85 4.48 19.71 -24.53
CA GLU A 85 4.04 18.33 -24.65
C GLU A 85 4.72 17.50 -23.59
N TYR A 86 3.94 16.73 -22.84
CA TYR A 86 4.37 16.03 -21.64
C TYR A 86 3.93 14.56 -21.69
N ARG A 87 4.73 13.66 -21.11
CA ARG A 87 4.32 12.27 -20.85
C ARG A 87 4.90 11.79 -19.54
N LEU A 88 4.38 10.68 -19.03
CA LEU A 88 4.96 10.02 -17.86
C LEU A 88 6.38 9.54 -18.20
N ASN A 89 7.28 9.65 -17.24
CA ASN A 89 8.61 9.08 -17.37
C ASN A 89 8.57 7.61 -16.94
N GLU A 90 8.02 6.75 -17.80
CA GLU A 90 7.81 5.33 -17.49
C GLU A 90 9.10 4.61 -17.10
N GLU A 91 10.22 4.98 -17.71
CA GLU A 91 11.54 4.42 -17.40
C GLU A 91 11.98 4.78 -15.97
N TYR A 92 11.92 6.06 -15.59
CA TYR A 92 12.26 6.50 -14.23
C TYR A 92 11.32 5.92 -13.18
N LEU A 93 10.01 5.89 -13.48
CA LEU A 93 9.02 5.31 -12.59
C LEU A 93 9.32 3.82 -12.38
N SER A 94 9.54 3.05 -13.44
CA SER A 94 9.71 1.59 -13.35
C SER A 94 11.07 1.14 -12.80
N SER A 95 12.07 2.03 -12.75
CA SER A 95 13.43 1.69 -12.30
C SER A 95 13.78 2.39 -10.99
N GLU A 96 13.97 3.69 -11.02
CA GLU A 96 14.50 4.47 -9.90
C GLU A 96 13.50 4.64 -8.77
N VAL A 97 12.22 4.87 -9.09
CA VAL A 97 11.18 4.92 -8.05
C VAL A 97 10.99 3.52 -7.46
N THR A 98 10.88 2.49 -8.29
CA THR A 98 10.80 1.09 -7.83
C THR A 98 11.93 0.68 -6.89
N LYS A 99 13.17 1.10 -7.15
CA LYS A 99 14.30 0.85 -6.24
C LYS A 99 14.11 1.55 -4.90
N LYS A 100 13.65 2.81 -4.90
CA LYS A 100 13.47 3.61 -3.68
C LYS A 100 12.34 3.11 -2.79
N VAL A 101 11.26 2.63 -3.38
CA VAL A 101 10.07 2.11 -2.66
C VAL A 101 10.01 0.58 -2.68
N GLY A 102 11.15 -0.10 -2.87
CA GLY A 102 11.18 -1.53 -3.14
C GLY A 102 10.50 -2.36 -2.06
N PHE A 103 10.66 -1.95 -0.80
CA PHE A 103 10.05 -2.63 0.33
C PHE A 103 8.52 -2.48 0.37
N GLU A 104 8.03 -1.26 0.20
CA GLU A 104 6.60 -0.96 0.13
C GLU A 104 5.95 -1.62 -1.09
N LEU A 105 6.68 -1.68 -2.21
CA LEU A 105 6.23 -2.35 -3.42
C LEU A 105 6.10 -3.86 -3.22
N GLU A 106 7.03 -4.50 -2.50
CA GLU A 106 6.91 -5.93 -2.15
C GLU A 106 5.73 -6.19 -1.20
N LYS A 107 5.48 -5.30 -0.25
CA LYS A 107 4.27 -5.37 0.60
C LYS A 107 2.99 -5.26 -0.24
N LEU A 108 2.94 -4.28 -1.14
CA LEU A 108 1.79 -4.10 -2.03
C LEU A 108 1.59 -5.32 -2.94
N ARG A 109 2.66 -5.86 -3.52
CA ARG A 109 2.61 -7.10 -4.32
C ARG A 109 2.09 -8.28 -3.52
N SER A 110 2.55 -8.45 -2.29
CA SER A 110 2.06 -9.49 -1.38
C SER A 110 0.56 -9.35 -1.11
N LEU A 111 0.09 -8.12 -0.86
CA LEU A 111 -1.34 -7.84 -0.67
C LEU A 111 -2.16 -8.15 -1.92
N ILE A 112 -1.69 -7.74 -3.10
CA ILE A 112 -2.34 -8.06 -4.38
C ILE A 112 -2.41 -9.58 -4.57
N ALA A 113 -1.32 -10.30 -4.30
CA ALA A 113 -1.28 -11.76 -4.44
C ALA A 113 -2.27 -12.47 -3.51
N VAL A 114 -2.41 -12.02 -2.26
CA VAL A 114 -3.42 -12.55 -1.32
C VAL A 114 -4.82 -12.35 -1.88
N GLN A 115 -5.15 -11.13 -2.33
CA GLN A 115 -6.47 -10.82 -2.87
C GLN A 115 -6.81 -11.61 -4.14
N LEU A 116 -5.84 -11.83 -5.03
CA LEU A 116 -6.02 -12.67 -6.21
C LEU A 116 -6.21 -14.15 -5.85
N LYS A 117 -5.46 -14.66 -4.85
CA LYS A 117 -5.61 -16.04 -4.35
C LYS A 117 -6.98 -16.27 -3.72
N GLU A 118 -7.45 -15.37 -2.86
CA GLU A 118 -8.79 -15.44 -2.24
C GLU A 118 -9.91 -15.44 -3.29
N ARG A 119 -9.73 -14.67 -4.37
CA ARG A 119 -10.67 -14.70 -5.48
C ARG A 119 -10.65 -16.06 -6.19
N SER A 120 -9.47 -16.63 -6.46
CA SER A 120 -9.38 -17.94 -7.10
C SER A 120 -9.90 -19.10 -6.24
N SER A 121 -9.76 -19.05 -4.92
CA SER A 121 -10.31 -20.08 -4.02
C SER A 121 -11.84 -20.04 -3.96
N GLN A 122 -12.46 -18.86 -4.07
CA GLN A 122 -13.91 -18.72 -4.23
C GLN A 122 -14.43 -19.32 -5.55
N PHE A 123 -13.59 -19.40 -6.59
CA PHE A 123 -13.94 -20.03 -7.87
C PHE A 123 -13.51 -21.52 -7.98
N ARG A 124 -12.75 -22.06 -7.02
CA ARG A 124 -12.26 -23.45 -7.04
C ARG A 124 -13.18 -24.41 -6.29
N ASN A 125 -14.35 -24.68 -6.90
CA ASN A 125 -14.92 -26.04 -6.91
C ASN A 125 -14.43 -26.85 -8.13
N LYS A 126 -13.36 -26.41 -8.79
CA LYS A 126 -12.67 -27.19 -9.83
C LYS A 126 -11.18 -27.19 -9.54
N ILE A 127 -10.67 -28.39 -9.32
CA ILE A 127 -9.30 -28.76 -8.97
C ILE A 127 -8.30 -28.06 -9.90
N ILE A 128 -7.22 -27.48 -9.35
CA ILE A 128 -5.85 -27.53 -9.88
C ILE A 128 -4.88 -27.02 -8.79
N THR A 129 -3.72 -27.66 -8.78
CA THR A 129 -2.54 -27.57 -7.92
C THR A 129 -1.86 -26.19 -7.89
N GLU A 130 -0.89 -26.04 -6.98
CA GLU A 130 -0.12 -24.85 -6.55
C GLU A 130 0.37 -23.88 -7.65
N PRO A 131 0.52 -22.56 -7.39
CA PRO A 131 1.06 -21.65 -8.38
C PRO A 131 2.52 -21.24 -8.14
N VAL A 132 3.27 -21.36 -9.24
CA VAL A 132 4.40 -20.54 -9.70
C VAL A 132 4.17 -19.06 -9.37
N ILE A 133 4.97 -18.49 -8.46
CA ILE A 133 4.88 -17.07 -8.06
C ILE A 133 5.77 -16.16 -8.92
N ASN A 134 6.69 -16.71 -9.71
CA ASN A 134 7.70 -15.89 -10.40
C ASN A 134 7.33 -15.46 -11.83
N ASP A 135 6.38 -16.12 -12.52
CA ASP A 135 6.06 -15.82 -13.93
C ASP A 135 4.73 -15.08 -14.16
N LEU A 136 3.91 -14.86 -13.12
CA LEU A 136 2.55 -14.27 -13.28
C LEU A 136 2.51 -12.74 -13.45
N LEU A 137 3.65 -12.07 -13.66
CA LEU A 137 3.68 -10.60 -13.80
C LEU A 137 3.91 -10.09 -15.22
N ASP A 138 4.26 -10.94 -16.18
CA ASP A 138 4.45 -10.53 -17.59
C ASP A 138 3.49 -11.22 -18.59
N GLU A 139 2.72 -12.25 -18.20
CA GLU A 139 1.68 -12.88 -19.05
C GLU A 139 0.34 -13.09 -18.33
N GLU A 140 -0.44 -12.03 -18.17
CA GLU A 140 -1.91 -12.16 -18.05
C GLU A 140 -2.55 -11.35 -19.18
N TYR A 141 -2.64 -11.93 -20.38
CA TYR A 141 -3.76 -11.80 -21.33
C TYR A 141 -3.48 -12.63 -22.60
N SER A 142 -3.73 -13.93 -22.57
CA SER A 142 -4.26 -14.62 -23.75
C SER A 142 -5.28 -15.65 -23.27
N GLY A 143 -6.55 -15.26 -23.38
CA GLY A 143 -7.67 -15.98 -22.80
C GLY A 143 -8.99 -15.39 -23.28
N TYR A 144 -9.12 -15.22 -24.60
CA TYR A 144 -10.42 -15.20 -25.24
C TYR A 144 -11.04 -16.59 -25.02
N GLN A 145 -11.88 -16.75 -24.01
CA GLN A 145 -12.84 -17.86 -23.99
C GLN A 145 -14.11 -17.41 -24.69
N SER A 146 -14.12 -17.64 -26.00
CA SER A 146 -15.32 -18.00 -26.72
C SER A 146 -15.73 -19.39 -26.23
N SER A 147 -16.87 -19.50 -25.56
CA SER A 147 -17.62 -20.75 -25.50
C SER A 147 -19.09 -20.44 -25.31
N ASN A 148 -19.83 -20.66 -26.39
CA ASN A 148 -21.24 -21.01 -26.36
C ASN A 148 -21.49 -22.08 -25.30
N ASN A 149 -22.56 -21.92 -24.51
CA ASN A 149 -23.45 -23.02 -24.19
C ASN A 149 -24.78 -22.47 -23.67
N GLU A 150 -25.81 -22.85 -24.41
CA GLU A 150 -27.22 -22.83 -24.04
C GLU A 150 -27.50 -23.80 -22.85
N GLY A 151 -28.65 -23.60 -22.20
CA GLY A 151 -29.17 -24.41 -21.10
C GLY A 151 -29.47 -23.53 -19.89
N LEU A 152 -30.54 -22.72 -19.89
CA LEU A 152 -31.94 -23.13 -19.72
C LEU A 152 -32.11 -24.14 -18.56
N LEU A 153 -32.55 -23.63 -17.41
CA LEU A 153 -33.54 -24.29 -16.58
C LEU A 153 -34.26 -23.20 -15.76
N ASP A 154 -35.49 -22.94 -16.19
CA ASP A 154 -36.50 -22.22 -15.45
C ASP A 154 -36.80 -22.93 -14.13
N LYS A 155 -36.98 -22.14 -13.07
CA LYS A 155 -37.96 -22.43 -12.04
C LYS A 155 -38.42 -21.13 -11.41
N GLU A 156 -39.56 -20.67 -11.92
CA GLU A 156 -40.45 -19.75 -11.22
C GLU A 156 -40.85 -20.35 -9.87
N GLY A 157 -40.96 -19.47 -8.88
CA GLY A 157 -41.40 -19.77 -7.54
C GLY A 157 -41.68 -18.48 -6.80
N SER A 158 -42.64 -17.70 -7.31
CA SER A 158 -43.26 -16.60 -6.58
C SER A 158 -43.87 -17.14 -5.28
N ASN A 159 -43.39 -16.63 -4.15
CA ASN A 159 -44.25 -16.40 -2.99
C ASN A 159 -43.73 -15.18 -2.24
N SER A 160 -44.53 -14.12 -2.36
CA SER A 160 -44.52 -12.94 -1.52
C SER A 160 -44.72 -13.33 -0.06
N ASN A 161 -43.80 -12.92 0.80
CA ASN A 161 -44.12 -12.48 2.15
C ASN A 161 -43.12 -11.39 2.54
N GLU A 162 -43.67 -10.22 2.84
CA GLU A 162 -43.00 -9.10 3.48
C GLU A 162 -42.29 -9.58 4.74
N SER A 163 -40.98 -9.31 4.83
CA SER A 163 -40.32 -9.17 6.12
C SER A 163 -39.22 -8.13 6.00
N ASP A 164 -39.45 -7.01 6.68
CA ASP A 164 -38.57 -5.89 6.99
C ASP A 164 -37.07 -6.15 6.80
N SER A 165 -36.56 -5.82 5.61
CA SER A 165 -35.14 -5.65 5.38
C SER A 165 -34.77 -4.21 5.73
N ILE A 166 -34.40 -4.04 6.99
CA ILE A 166 -33.80 -2.82 7.54
C ILE A 166 -32.62 -2.42 6.63
N PRO A 167 -32.64 -1.23 6.00
CA PRO A 167 -31.49 -0.74 5.24
C PRO A 167 -30.31 -0.56 6.20
N PRO A 168 -29.04 -0.70 5.75
CA PRO A 168 -27.90 -0.41 6.61
C PRO A 168 -28.07 1.02 7.13
N LYS A 169 -28.13 1.16 8.45
CA LYS A 169 -28.06 2.48 9.10
C LYS A 169 -26.68 3.04 8.80
N ASP A 170 -26.56 3.78 7.71
CA ASP A 170 -25.54 4.80 7.55
C ASP A 170 -25.76 5.79 8.69
N ARG A 171 -25.10 5.51 9.82
CA ARG A 171 -24.85 6.51 10.86
C ARG A 171 -23.91 7.53 10.25
N LEU A 172 -24.53 8.51 9.63
CA LEU A 172 -24.01 9.86 9.44
C LEU A 172 -23.74 10.45 10.83
N ASN A 173 -22.66 10.02 11.49
CA ASN A 173 -22.10 10.74 12.62
C ASN A 173 -21.38 11.97 12.06
N LYS A 174 -22.18 13.00 11.81
CA LYS A 174 -21.79 14.39 11.98
C LYS A 174 -21.31 14.54 13.43
N GLU A 175 -20.16 15.21 13.59
CA GLU A 175 -19.53 15.62 14.86
C GLU A 175 -18.66 14.59 15.59
N LEU A 176 -17.37 14.55 15.21
CA LEU A 176 -16.31 15.01 16.14
C LEU A 176 -15.06 15.39 15.34
N ASN A 177 -15.14 16.49 14.58
CA ASN A 177 -13.95 17.28 14.28
C ASN A 177 -13.52 17.97 15.57
N LYS A 178 -12.71 17.30 16.39
CA LYS A 178 -11.72 17.99 17.21
C LYS A 178 -10.38 17.81 16.50
N PRO A 179 -9.63 18.90 16.23
CA PRO A 179 -8.27 18.77 15.75
C PRO A 179 -7.50 17.94 16.78
N ILE A 180 -6.84 16.87 16.33
CA ILE A 180 -5.78 16.25 17.11
C ILE A 180 -4.66 17.27 17.12
N ASP A 181 -4.64 18.08 18.17
CA ASP A 181 -3.53 18.95 18.51
C ASP A 181 -2.31 18.06 18.74
N ARG A 182 -1.44 17.94 17.72
CA ARG A 182 -0.11 17.33 17.84
C ARG A 182 0.88 18.30 18.51
N ASN A 183 0.41 19.02 19.51
CA ASN A 183 1.21 19.78 20.47
C ASN A 183 0.95 19.22 21.88
N SER A 184 1.13 17.90 22.04
CA SER A 184 1.52 17.37 23.33
C SER A 184 3.05 17.38 23.36
N SER A 185 3.58 18.52 23.79
CA SER A 185 4.94 18.67 24.28
C SER A 185 5.08 17.79 25.53
N LYS A 186 5.14 16.45 25.34
CA LYS A 186 5.83 15.61 26.31
C LYS A 186 7.30 15.86 26.06
N GLU A 187 7.91 16.53 27.02
CA GLU A 187 9.33 16.82 27.12
C GLU A 187 10.14 15.69 26.48
N VAL A 188 10.97 16.07 25.51
CA VAL A 188 12.04 15.23 24.99
C VAL A 188 13.01 15.02 26.15
N ALA A 189 12.70 14.05 27.00
CA ALA A 189 13.63 13.55 27.99
C ALA A 189 14.89 13.17 27.23
N GLN A 190 16.00 13.76 27.64
CA GLN A 190 17.30 13.64 27.01
C GLN A 190 17.72 12.15 27.02
N TYR A 191 17.45 11.43 25.94
CA TYR A 191 17.82 10.02 25.79
C TYR A 191 19.34 9.93 25.79
N ARG A 192 19.92 9.58 26.94
CA ARG A 192 21.37 9.40 27.14
C ARG A 192 21.89 8.21 26.32
N GLY A 193 22.11 8.39 25.02
CA GLY A 193 22.73 7.38 24.14
C GLY A 193 21.88 6.14 23.84
N LYS A 194 20.60 6.12 24.26
CA LYS A 194 19.65 5.03 23.95
C LYS A 194 18.91 5.29 22.66
N VAL A 195 18.53 4.22 21.95
CA VAL A 195 17.76 4.32 20.70
C VAL A 195 16.31 4.66 21.02
N ASN A 196 15.82 5.76 20.46
CA ASN A 196 14.41 6.14 20.60
C ASN A 196 13.55 5.34 19.59
N PRO A 197 12.61 4.48 20.05
CA PRO A 197 11.77 3.68 19.15
C PRO A 197 10.91 4.52 18.21
N TYR A 198 10.46 5.71 18.65
CA TYR A 198 9.58 6.58 17.85
C TYR A 198 10.23 7.16 16.60
N ASN A 199 11.57 7.24 16.60
CA ASN A 199 12.36 7.74 15.48
C ASN A 199 13.28 6.64 14.91
N PHE A 200 12.97 5.38 15.18
CA PHE A 200 13.83 4.27 14.78
C PHE A 200 13.75 4.02 13.26
N PRO A 201 14.86 4.12 12.52
CA PRO A 201 14.84 3.91 11.08
C PRO A 201 14.67 2.42 10.76
N ILE A 202 13.62 2.08 10.02
CA ILE A 202 13.35 0.71 9.56
C ILE A 202 14.11 0.50 8.24
N MET A 203 15.18 -0.28 8.27
CA MET A 203 16.01 -0.60 7.10
C MET A 203 15.86 -2.05 6.63
N ASN A 204 15.35 -2.94 7.48
CA ASN A 204 15.16 -4.34 7.14
C ASN A 204 13.96 -4.96 7.87
N TYR A 205 13.57 -6.15 7.40
CA TYR A 205 12.43 -6.89 7.92
C TYR A 205 12.50 -7.14 9.44
N GLY A 206 13.67 -7.53 9.96
CA GLY A 206 13.83 -7.81 11.39
C GLY A 206 13.68 -6.58 12.28
N GLN A 207 14.12 -5.41 11.80
CA GLN A 207 13.92 -4.13 12.47
C GLN A 207 12.45 -3.73 12.54
N GLU A 208 11.67 -3.98 11.47
CA GLU A 208 10.22 -3.75 11.49
C GLU A 208 9.54 -4.66 12.53
N GLN A 209 9.89 -5.95 12.56
CA GLN A 209 9.27 -6.89 13.51
C GLN A 209 9.59 -6.53 14.97
N ILE A 210 10.79 -6.01 15.26
CA ILE A 210 11.12 -5.55 16.60
C ILE A 210 10.35 -4.31 17.01
N LEU A 211 10.18 -3.35 16.11
CA LEU A 211 9.38 -2.18 16.40
C LEU A 211 7.96 -2.59 16.73
N LYS A 212 7.35 -3.47 15.92
CA LYS A 212 6.03 -4.02 16.18
C LYS A 212 5.95 -4.79 17.50
N ALA A 213 6.91 -5.67 17.77
CA ALA A 213 6.94 -6.43 19.02
C ALA A 213 7.00 -5.50 20.24
N TRP A 214 7.80 -4.44 20.20
CA TRP A 214 7.85 -3.45 21.27
C TRP A 214 6.54 -2.66 21.39
N GLU A 215 5.97 -2.19 20.28
CA GLU A 215 4.68 -1.48 20.25
C GLU A 215 3.54 -2.32 20.84
N MET A 216 3.58 -3.64 20.63
CA MET A 216 2.56 -4.57 21.15
C MET A 216 2.72 -4.86 22.64
N LEU A 217 3.95 -4.92 23.16
CA LEU A 217 4.21 -5.39 24.51
C LEU A 217 4.39 -4.24 25.52
N GLU A 218 5.16 -3.21 25.17
CA GLU A 218 5.57 -2.15 26.09
C GLU A 218 5.75 -0.77 25.41
N PRO A 219 4.73 -0.24 24.69
CA PRO A 219 4.84 1.03 23.96
C PRO A 219 5.13 2.23 24.87
N ASP A 220 4.71 2.17 26.13
CA ASP A 220 4.93 3.23 27.11
C ASP A 220 6.34 3.22 27.73
N LYS A 221 7.17 2.22 27.41
CA LYS A 221 8.53 2.05 27.96
C LYS A 221 9.60 2.12 26.87
N PRO A 222 9.92 3.31 26.34
CA PRO A 222 10.91 3.46 25.28
C PRO A 222 12.31 2.99 25.70
N ASP A 223 12.65 3.11 26.99
CA ASP A 223 13.91 2.62 27.56
C ASP A 223 14.14 1.11 27.41
N SER A 224 13.07 0.33 27.16
CA SER A 224 13.16 -1.12 26.98
C SER A 224 13.55 -1.51 25.56
N PHE A 225 13.46 -0.59 24.59
CA PHE A 225 13.61 -0.91 23.17
C PHE A 225 14.97 -1.50 22.80
N ASP A 226 16.04 -1.07 23.49
CA ASP A 226 17.39 -1.61 23.30
C ASP A 226 17.47 -3.12 23.56
N PHE A 227 16.63 -3.67 24.46
CA PHE A 227 16.58 -5.11 24.69
C PHE A 227 16.03 -5.86 23.48
N TYR A 228 15.01 -5.32 22.81
CA TYR A 228 14.46 -5.89 21.59
C TYR A 228 15.48 -5.83 20.45
N LEU A 229 16.18 -4.70 20.30
CA LEU A 229 17.27 -4.57 19.33
C LEU A 229 18.40 -5.57 19.59
N SER A 230 18.71 -5.85 20.86
CA SER A 230 19.73 -6.83 21.22
C SER A 230 19.37 -8.25 20.74
N ALA A 231 18.08 -8.59 20.71
CA ALA A 231 17.61 -9.88 20.19
C ALA A 231 17.92 -10.04 18.69
N LEU A 232 17.71 -8.97 17.89
CA LEU A 232 18.08 -9.00 16.46
C LEU A 232 19.58 -9.15 16.27
N LYS A 233 20.36 -8.38 17.04
CA LYS A 233 21.83 -8.40 16.97
C LYS A 233 22.40 -9.77 17.33
N LYS A 234 21.72 -10.51 18.20
CA LYS A 234 22.03 -11.91 18.54
C LYS A 234 21.54 -12.92 17.50
N GLY A 235 20.97 -12.47 16.39
CA GLY A 235 20.60 -13.30 15.24
C GLY A 235 19.26 -14.01 15.36
N VAL A 236 18.34 -13.54 16.20
CA VAL A 236 16.98 -14.09 16.26
C VAL A 236 16.20 -13.64 15.01
N PRO A 237 15.59 -14.56 14.23
CA PRO A 237 14.79 -14.20 13.06
C PRO A 237 13.57 -13.33 13.42
N GLY A 238 13.20 -12.42 12.51
CA GLY A 238 12.05 -11.53 12.71
C GLY A 238 10.74 -12.26 13.00
N ASP A 239 10.49 -13.37 12.30
CA ASP A 239 9.28 -14.20 12.50
C ASP A 239 9.19 -14.75 13.92
N LYS A 240 10.32 -15.19 14.49
CA LYS A 240 10.38 -15.72 15.86
C LYS A 240 10.16 -14.62 16.91
N LEU A 241 10.61 -13.40 16.64
CA LEU A 241 10.34 -12.26 17.52
C LEU A 241 8.84 -11.95 17.56
N MET A 242 8.15 -11.99 16.42
CA MET A 242 6.69 -11.80 16.39
C MET A 242 5.93 -12.95 17.05
N GLU A 243 6.36 -14.19 16.86
CA GLU A 243 5.78 -15.36 17.55
C GLU A 243 5.84 -15.16 19.08
N PHE A 244 7.00 -14.79 19.62
CA PHE A 244 7.14 -14.53 21.05
C PHE A 244 6.27 -13.37 21.54
N ALA A 245 6.12 -12.32 20.73
CA ALA A 245 5.28 -11.18 21.06
C ALA A 245 3.79 -11.56 21.07
N ASN A 246 3.30 -12.24 20.02
CA ASN A 246 1.91 -12.66 19.90
C ASN A 246 1.47 -13.55 21.08
N ASP A 247 2.32 -14.49 21.51
CA ASP A 247 2.06 -15.33 22.68
C ASP A 247 1.82 -14.52 23.97
N LEU A 248 2.36 -13.30 24.04
CA LEU A 248 2.32 -12.45 25.24
C LEU A 248 1.22 -11.39 25.17
N VAL A 249 0.67 -11.09 23.99
CA VAL A 249 -0.38 -10.07 23.79
C VAL A 249 -1.64 -10.42 24.60
N ASP A 250 -2.12 -11.65 24.49
CA ASP A 250 -3.34 -12.12 25.17
C ASP A 250 -3.06 -12.74 26.56
N SER A 251 -1.80 -12.77 26.97
CA SER A 251 -1.40 -13.34 28.26
C SER A 251 -1.72 -12.40 29.42
N ARG A 252 -2.16 -12.96 30.56
CA ARG A 252 -2.33 -12.23 31.84
C ARG A 252 -0.99 -11.92 32.54
N VAL A 253 0.13 -12.07 31.82
CA VAL A 253 1.48 -11.94 32.37
C VAL A 253 1.77 -10.49 32.70
N LYS A 254 2.19 -10.24 33.94
CA LYS A 254 2.75 -8.95 34.34
C LYS A 254 4.17 -8.84 33.79
N ASN A 255 4.54 -7.67 33.27
CA ASN A 255 5.86 -7.37 32.70
C ASN A 255 6.20 -8.20 31.44
N LYS A 256 5.40 -8.00 30.38
CA LYS A 256 5.49 -8.75 29.12
C LYS A 256 6.89 -8.68 28.49
N GLY A 257 7.57 -7.53 28.53
CA GLY A 257 8.91 -7.41 27.97
C GLY A 257 9.97 -8.27 28.67
N ALA A 258 9.90 -8.42 30.00
CA ALA A 258 10.82 -9.32 30.71
C ALA A 258 10.61 -10.79 30.30
N VAL A 259 9.37 -11.21 30.11
CA VAL A 259 9.05 -12.57 29.64
C VAL A 259 9.44 -12.77 28.19
N PHE A 260 9.30 -11.74 27.35
CA PHE A 260 9.81 -11.74 25.98
C PHE A 260 11.33 -11.95 25.94
N VAL A 261 12.10 -11.19 26.74
CA VAL A 261 13.56 -11.35 26.84
C VAL A 261 13.93 -12.77 27.27
N LYS A 262 13.21 -13.33 28.24
CA LYS A 262 13.43 -14.71 28.68
C LYS A 262 13.20 -15.73 27.56
N LYS A 263 12.11 -15.59 26.78
CA LYS A 263 11.85 -16.44 25.60
C LYS A 263 12.96 -16.33 24.56
N VAL A 264 13.47 -15.12 24.32
CA VAL A 264 14.61 -14.88 23.42
C VAL A 264 15.86 -15.61 23.91
N GLU A 265 16.18 -15.53 25.20
CA GLU A 265 17.33 -16.24 25.79
C GLU A 265 17.19 -17.75 25.70
N GLU A 266 16.00 -18.29 25.98
CA GLU A 266 15.71 -19.73 25.84
C GLU A 266 15.88 -20.21 24.40
N TYR A 267 15.41 -19.42 23.43
CA TYR A 267 15.61 -19.72 22.02
C TYR A 267 17.09 -19.75 21.63
N LEU A 268 17.86 -18.75 22.05
CA LEU A 268 19.30 -18.68 21.75
C LEU A 268 20.07 -19.83 22.40
N LYS A 269 19.68 -20.26 23.61
CA LYS A 269 20.27 -21.44 24.28
C LYS A 269 20.00 -22.76 23.58
N ARG A 270 18.86 -22.91 22.89
CA ARG A 270 18.54 -24.12 22.12
C ARG A 270 19.24 -24.20 20.77
N ARG A 271 19.71 -23.05 20.26
CA ARG A 271 20.38 -22.93 18.96
C ARG A 271 21.88 -23.20 19.04
N ASN A 272 22.47 -22.96 20.21
CA ASN A 272 23.86 -23.28 20.54
C ASN A 272 23.98 -24.69 21.11
#